data_AF-A0A2E0ALP8-F1
#
_entry.id   AF-A0A2E0ALP8-F1
#
_cell.length_a   1.000
_cell.length_b   1.000
_cell.length_c   1.000
_cell.angle_alpha   90.00
_cell.angle_beta   90.00
_cell.angle_gamma   90.00
#
_symmetry.space_group_name_H-M   'P 1'
#
loop_
_entity.id
_entity.type
_entity.pdbx_description
1 polymer ?
#
loop_
_entity_poly.entity_id
_entity_poly.type
_entity_poly.pdbx_seq_one_letter_code
_entity_poly.pdbx_strand_id
1 'polypeptide(L)'
;MNIQRSRKPAKQQRGFGMPEMLIAASAGVVLFGASTLALRSTGSLINKMDKKTTLQQNTTSGKRLMRSEIERSLHVLVKSDQTPPEKLAYTNLDHKDYQDSLDQCQVLAQQSAQVFKPVFGVKMAELNNPVYYGLSVSSSGRGYALHRCGAVMHLDGKYNETEQQSIATVIDDIGSIRCSSDKPECSIESTLLQKPLEEVAAGVDFVFTDDKTPERSAREPAIRLMTDENRKLIRFIDPTAADDAIQTSFLKLETVNKEITTQPFYFIAYARADKRIEGGQEDGEILNGLFFRNVSSKRIRFLVDGSGSMSACILWGSGYGKRRIYWNGRYYFWSRRSCALTRMESLQHELISLLTDLPDDTQISIRSFSSPGYKNHKIWDVSSKGLIQVGGPGVRDSAIAFINTLDDDYAYRWGGTAPWEGLDEAFADAETDTLYFLSDGEPNYDRNRGRWTVEDHESQPAYYAQLNSRREINLKVNTIALGLQSTWMQALSGRTTGDYLQIDKKYIMTASNP
;
A
#
# COMPACT_ATOMS: atom_id res chain seq x y z
N MET A 1 57.89 -10.35 3.41
CA MET A 1 56.95 -9.23 3.58
C MET A 1 55.73 -9.51 2.71
N ASN A 2 54.64 -9.98 3.33
CA ASN A 2 53.40 -10.39 2.65
C ASN A 2 52.43 -9.21 2.57
N ILE A 3 51.96 -8.88 1.37
CA ILE A 3 50.92 -7.89 1.12
C ILE A 3 49.59 -8.63 0.98
N GLN A 4 48.74 -8.56 2.01
CA GLN A 4 47.36 -9.04 1.95
C GLN A 4 46.49 -8.03 1.18
N ARG A 5 45.94 -8.46 0.04
CA ARG A 5 44.86 -7.76 -0.67
C ARG A 5 43.54 -7.95 0.08
N SER A 6 43.01 -6.87 0.63
CA SER A 6 41.64 -6.77 1.16
C SER A 6 40.63 -6.97 0.02
N ARG A 7 39.93 -8.11 0.02
CA ARG A 7 38.72 -8.33 -0.80
C ARG A 7 37.55 -7.55 -0.17
N LYS A 8 37.01 -6.58 -0.89
CA LYS A 8 35.70 -5.98 -0.57
C LYS A 8 34.60 -7.03 -0.77
N PRO A 9 33.61 -7.14 0.13
CA PRO A 9 32.46 -8.02 -0.10
C PRO A 9 31.61 -7.48 -1.24
N ALA A 10 31.21 -8.36 -2.15
CA ALA A 10 30.27 -8.04 -3.23
C ALA A 10 28.89 -7.71 -2.63
N LYS A 11 28.38 -6.51 -2.90
CA LYS A 11 26.99 -6.14 -2.62
C LYS A 11 26.08 -7.00 -3.52
N GLN A 12 25.36 -7.95 -2.93
CA GLN A 12 24.23 -8.61 -3.59
C GLN A 12 23.12 -7.57 -3.79
N GLN A 13 22.93 -7.12 -5.03
CA GLN A 13 21.71 -6.44 -5.45
C GLN A 13 20.59 -7.49 -5.51
N ARG A 14 19.47 -7.23 -4.83
CA ARG A 14 18.30 -8.12 -4.85
C ARG A 14 17.62 -7.97 -6.22
N GLY A 15 17.70 -9.00 -7.05
CA GLY A 15 16.91 -9.12 -8.29
C GLY A 15 15.44 -9.42 -8.00
N PHE A 16 14.61 -9.34 -9.04
CA PHE A 16 13.19 -9.68 -9.00
C PHE A 16 12.94 -11.15 -8.64
N GLY A 17 11.82 -11.44 -7.96
CA GLY A 17 11.37 -12.81 -7.68
C GLY A 17 10.81 -13.50 -8.92
N MET A 18 10.61 -14.83 -8.87
CA MET A 18 10.09 -15.61 -10.01
C MET A 18 8.75 -15.10 -10.60
N PRO A 19 7.78 -14.61 -9.80
CA PRO A 19 6.57 -14.01 -10.36
C PRO A 19 6.80 -12.66 -11.06
N GLU A 20 7.63 -11.78 -10.49
CA GLU A 20 8.03 -10.52 -11.12
C GLU A 20 8.84 -10.78 -12.41
N MET A 21 9.59 -11.88 -12.46
CA MET A 21 10.29 -12.42 -13.63
C MET A 21 9.34 -12.89 -14.73
N LEU A 22 8.19 -13.50 -14.39
CA LEU A 22 7.18 -13.93 -15.38
C LEU A 22 6.47 -12.75 -16.06
N ILE A 23 6.27 -11.65 -15.33
CA ILE A 23 5.72 -10.40 -15.88
C ILE A 23 6.77 -9.64 -16.70
N ALA A 24 8.04 -9.70 -16.30
CA ALA A 24 9.18 -9.12 -17.01
C ALA A 24 9.54 -9.87 -18.32
N ALA A 25 9.35 -11.20 -18.35
CA ALA A 25 9.73 -12.06 -19.46
C ALA A 25 8.64 -12.22 -20.56
N SER A 26 7.48 -11.60 -20.43
CA SER A 26 6.37 -11.78 -21.38
C SER A 26 6.58 -11.12 -22.77
N ALA A 27 7.78 -10.59 -23.05
CA ALA A 27 8.18 -10.12 -24.38
C ALA A 27 8.65 -11.23 -25.34
N GLY A 28 8.54 -12.51 -24.96
CA GLY A 28 8.75 -13.66 -25.85
C GLY A 28 7.65 -14.69 -25.67
N VAL A 29 6.81 -14.86 -26.70
CA VAL A 29 5.68 -15.81 -26.78
C VAL A 29 5.98 -17.14 -26.06
N VAL A 30 5.25 -17.45 -24.98
CA VAL A 30 4.56 -18.73 -24.68
C VAL A 30 3.69 -18.60 -23.41
N LEU A 31 2.37 -18.52 -23.63
CA LEU A 31 1.26 -19.06 -22.83
C LEU A 31 1.17 -18.77 -21.30
N PHE A 32 0.47 -17.70 -20.93
CA PHE A 32 -0.52 -17.77 -19.85
C PHE A 32 -1.90 -18.19 -20.40
N GLY A 33 -1.92 -19.24 -21.23
CA GLY A 33 -3.11 -19.76 -21.89
C GLY A 33 -3.37 -21.26 -21.72
N ALA A 34 -2.55 -22.01 -20.96
CA ALA A 34 -2.71 -23.48 -20.87
C ALA A 34 -2.43 -24.12 -19.50
N SER A 35 -1.94 -23.41 -18.49
CA SER A 35 -1.54 -24.03 -17.21
C SER A 35 -2.69 -24.25 -16.21
N THR A 36 -3.92 -23.81 -16.51
CA THR A 36 -5.06 -23.92 -15.59
C THR A 36 -6.01 -25.10 -15.89
N LEU A 37 -5.76 -25.90 -16.93
CA LEU A 37 -6.65 -27.00 -17.34
C LEU A 37 -6.17 -28.42 -17.01
N ALA A 38 -4.94 -28.61 -16.55
CA ALA A 38 -4.45 -29.92 -16.13
C ALA A 38 -4.21 -29.96 -14.62
N LEU A 39 -5.30 -30.02 -13.84
CA LEU A 39 -5.42 -30.69 -12.53
C LEU A 39 -6.89 -30.57 -12.07
N ARG A 40 -7.83 -30.96 -12.94
CA ARG A 40 -9.23 -31.20 -12.55
C ARG A 40 -9.43 -32.69 -12.34
N SER A 41 -9.09 -33.17 -11.16
CA SER A 41 -9.78 -34.31 -10.56
C SER A 41 -9.71 -34.25 -9.04
N THR A 42 -10.91 -34.21 -8.44
CA THR A 42 -11.27 -34.47 -7.03
C THR A 42 -10.98 -33.40 -5.96
N GLY A 43 -12.07 -32.89 -5.34
CA GLY A 43 -12.05 -32.21 -4.03
C GLY A 43 -12.72 -30.83 -4.01
N SER A 44 -14.05 -30.75 -3.86
CA SER A 44 -14.83 -29.49 -3.91
C SER A 44 -14.61 -28.50 -2.74
N LEU A 45 -13.73 -28.80 -1.79
CA LEU A 45 -13.35 -27.91 -0.69
C LEU A 45 -11.88 -27.46 -0.76
N ILE A 46 -11.01 -28.21 -1.44
CA ILE A 46 -9.57 -27.91 -1.58
C ILE A 46 -9.34 -26.79 -2.64
N ASN A 47 -10.24 -26.67 -3.62
CA ASN A 47 -10.11 -25.74 -4.76
C ASN A 47 -10.31 -24.24 -4.41
N LYS A 48 -10.99 -23.91 -3.30
CA LYS A 48 -11.25 -22.50 -2.94
C LYS A 48 -10.04 -21.84 -2.28
N MET A 49 -9.35 -22.56 -1.41
CA MET A 49 -8.15 -22.05 -0.73
C MET A 49 -7.03 -21.85 -1.75
N ASP A 50 -6.77 -22.84 -2.61
CA ASP A 50 -5.75 -22.73 -3.67
C ASP A 50 -5.98 -21.52 -4.56
N LYS A 51 -7.23 -21.27 -5.00
CA LYS A 51 -7.58 -20.10 -5.82
C LYS A 51 -7.44 -18.78 -5.07
N LYS A 52 -7.80 -18.74 -3.78
CA LYS A 52 -7.62 -17.55 -2.93
C LYS A 52 -6.12 -17.22 -2.80
N THR A 53 -5.28 -18.23 -2.58
CA THR A 53 -3.82 -18.10 -2.48
C THR A 53 -3.18 -17.69 -3.79
N THR A 54 -3.59 -18.27 -4.93
CA THR A 54 -3.09 -17.83 -6.25
C THR A 54 -3.47 -16.39 -6.55
N LEU A 55 -4.72 -15.97 -6.26
CA LEU A 55 -5.15 -14.58 -6.41
C LEU A 55 -4.28 -13.64 -5.56
N GLN A 56 -4.03 -14.00 -4.29
CA GLN A 56 -3.16 -13.22 -3.40
C GLN A 56 -1.74 -13.11 -3.95
N GLN A 57 -1.14 -14.21 -4.39
CA GLN A 57 0.22 -14.20 -4.94
C GLN A 57 0.35 -13.31 -6.18
N ASN A 58 -0.56 -13.46 -7.16
CA ASN A 58 -0.58 -12.63 -8.36
C ASN A 58 -0.75 -11.15 -8.01
N THR A 59 -1.66 -10.87 -7.07
CA THR A 59 -1.92 -9.51 -6.59
C THR A 59 -0.70 -8.90 -5.91
N THR A 60 -0.02 -9.64 -5.04
CA THR A 60 1.19 -9.20 -4.35
C THR A 60 2.29 -8.85 -5.36
N SER A 61 2.56 -9.72 -6.34
CA SER A 61 3.58 -9.47 -7.35
C SER A 61 3.24 -8.27 -8.25
N GLY A 62 1.99 -8.15 -8.67
CA GLY A 62 1.52 -6.99 -9.42
C GLY A 62 1.65 -5.68 -8.65
N LYS A 63 1.21 -5.65 -7.38
CA LYS A 63 1.37 -4.48 -6.49
C LYS A 63 2.84 -4.10 -6.31
N ARG A 64 3.72 -5.08 -6.12
CA ARG A 64 5.18 -4.85 -5.97
C ARG A 64 5.77 -4.21 -7.21
N LEU A 65 5.41 -4.71 -8.40
CA LEU A 65 5.84 -4.12 -9.66
C LEU A 65 5.36 -2.67 -9.77
N MET A 66 4.04 -2.44 -9.66
CA MET A 66 3.47 -1.09 -9.77
C MET A 66 4.10 -0.11 -8.78
N ARG A 67 4.23 -0.53 -7.53
CA ARG A 67 4.87 0.27 -6.48
C ARG A 67 6.31 0.59 -6.85
N SER A 68 7.09 -0.39 -7.29
CA SER A 68 8.49 -0.18 -7.70
C SER A 68 8.63 0.81 -8.86
N GLU A 69 7.71 0.83 -9.82
CA GLU A 69 7.75 1.77 -10.94
C GLU A 69 7.30 3.17 -10.53
N ILE A 70 6.20 3.27 -9.78
CA ILE A 70 5.74 4.55 -9.23
C ILE A 70 6.84 5.14 -8.35
N GLU A 71 7.44 4.35 -7.46
CA GLU A 71 8.55 4.78 -6.60
C GLU A 71 9.84 5.11 -7.34
N ARG A 72 10.03 4.71 -8.60
CA ARG A 72 11.16 5.15 -9.43
C ARG A 72 10.81 6.36 -10.30
N SER A 73 9.53 6.66 -10.44
CA SER A 73 9.06 7.74 -11.29
C SER A 73 9.39 9.12 -10.72
N LEU A 74 9.58 10.08 -11.61
CA LEU A 74 9.63 11.50 -11.29
C LEU A 74 8.24 11.95 -10.82
N HIS A 75 7.20 11.64 -11.59
CA HIS A 75 5.81 11.99 -11.35
C HIS A 75 4.86 11.01 -12.04
N VAL A 76 3.60 11.10 -11.61
CA VAL A 76 2.46 10.37 -12.17
C VAL A 76 1.86 11.20 -13.30
N LEU A 77 1.44 10.53 -14.37
CA LEU A 77 0.69 11.09 -15.48
C LEU A 77 -0.79 10.75 -15.31
N VAL A 78 -1.64 11.77 -15.27
CA VAL A 78 -3.10 11.57 -15.17
C VAL A 78 -3.83 12.42 -16.19
N LYS A 79 -4.94 11.91 -16.69
CA LYS A 79 -5.87 12.69 -17.52
C LYS A 79 -6.71 13.54 -16.58
N SER A 80 -6.74 14.85 -16.77
CA SER A 80 -7.53 15.78 -15.93
C SER A 80 -8.62 16.45 -16.76
N ASP A 81 -9.75 16.77 -16.15
CA ASP A 81 -10.85 17.51 -16.81
C ASP A 81 -10.48 18.98 -17.05
N GLN A 82 -9.65 19.53 -16.18
CA GLN A 82 -9.11 20.88 -16.26
C GLN A 82 -7.67 20.85 -16.74
N THR A 83 -7.29 21.84 -17.55
CA THR A 83 -5.90 22.08 -17.91
C THR A 83 -5.08 22.27 -16.63
N PRO A 84 -4.06 21.43 -16.36
CA PRO A 84 -3.23 21.60 -15.19
C PRO A 84 -2.54 22.98 -15.21
N PRO A 85 -2.19 23.55 -14.05
CA PRO A 85 -1.33 24.73 -13.99
C PRO A 85 -0.07 24.52 -14.84
N GLU A 86 0.49 25.58 -15.41
CA GLU A 86 1.67 25.50 -16.30
C GLU A 86 2.82 24.68 -15.70
N LYS A 87 3.05 24.83 -14.39
CA LYS A 87 4.06 24.08 -13.61
C LYS A 87 3.80 22.57 -13.51
N LEU A 88 2.62 22.09 -13.90
CA LEU A 88 2.20 20.70 -13.89
C LEU A 88 1.72 20.22 -15.27
N ALA A 89 1.81 21.03 -16.32
CA ALA A 89 1.34 20.65 -17.66
C ALA A 89 1.99 19.35 -18.16
N TYR A 90 3.26 19.11 -17.80
CA TYR A 90 4.02 17.90 -18.12
C TYR A 90 3.48 16.62 -17.43
N THR A 91 2.56 16.76 -16.47
CA THR A 91 1.92 15.64 -15.75
C THR A 91 0.58 15.23 -16.38
N ASN A 92 0.10 15.97 -17.41
CA ASN A 92 -1.10 15.59 -18.12
C ASN A 92 -0.82 14.34 -18.98
N LEU A 93 -1.65 13.31 -18.83
CA LEU A 93 -1.56 12.11 -19.68
C LEU A 93 -1.80 12.44 -21.16
N ASP A 94 -2.63 13.45 -21.44
CA ASP A 94 -2.91 13.90 -22.81
C ASP A 94 -1.83 14.87 -23.37
N HIS A 95 -0.72 15.08 -22.65
CA HIS A 95 0.34 15.96 -23.13
C HIS A 95 0.93 15.45 -24.47
N LYS A 96 1.20 16.36 -25.40
CA LYS A 96 1.65 16.05 -26.77
C LYS A 96 2.88 15.13 -26.81
N ASP A 97 3.80 15.30 -25.86
CA ASP A 97 5.05 14.53 -25.79
C ASP A 97 4.83 13.04 -25.48
N TYR A 98 3.62 12.65 -25.10
CA TYR A 98 3.27 11.28 -24.70
C TYR A 98 2.33 10.57 -25.67
N GLN A 99 1.80 11.28 -26.68
CA GLN A 99 0.78 10.75 -27.58
C GLN A 99 1.31 9.58 -28.41
N ASP A 100 2.49 9.73 -29.04
CA ASP A 100 3.09 8.68 -29.86
C ASP A 100 3.28 7.36 -29.07
N SER A 101 3.77 7.46 -27.83
CA SER A 101 3.97 6.31 -26.97
C SER A 101 2.66 5.71 -26.43
N LEU A 102 1.61 6.52 -26.27
CA LEU A 102 0.29 6.04 -25.86
C LEU A 102 -0.44 5.34 -27.03
N ASP A 103 -0.31 5.88 -28.23
CA ASP A 103 -0.84 5.31 -29.46
C ASP A 103 -0.19 3.96 -29.74
N GLN A 104 1.12 3.83 -29.52
CA GLN A 104 1.81 2.55 -29.62
C GLN A 104 1.20 1.50 -28.66
N CYS A 105 0.87 1.86 -27.42
CA CYS A 105 0.20 0.97 -26.48
C CYS A 105 -1.20 0.53 -26.97
N GLN A 106 -1.95 1.44 -27.57
CA GLN A 106 -3.26 1.12 -28.15
C GLN A 106 -3.12 0.16 -29.35
N VAL A 107 -2.12 0.37 -30.21
CA VAL A 107 -1.82 -0.53 -31.34
C VAL A 107 -1.43 -1.92 -30.85
N LEU A 108 -0.58 -2.03 -29.85
CA LEU A 108 -0.18 -3.33 -29.25
C LEU A 108 -1.37 -4.07 -28.65
N ALA A 109 -2.28 -3.34 -27.99
CA ALA A 109 -3.52 -3.91 -27.46
C ALA A 109 -4.43 -4.42 -28.58
N GLN A 110 -4.62 -3.63 -29.65
CA GLN A 110 -5.40 -4.03 -30.83
C GLN A 110 -4.84 -5.28 -31.52
N GLN A 111 -3.51 -5.37 -31.67
CA GLN A 111 -2.83 -6.55 -32.23
C GLN A 111 -3.08 -7.82 -31.40
N SER A 112 -3.27 -7.67 -30.09
CA SER A 112 -3.58 -8.76 -29.17
C SER A 112 -5.08 -8.98 -28.97
N ALA A 113 -5.95 -8.29 -29.73
CA ALA A 113 -7.40 -8.27 -29.58
C ALA A 113 -7.86 -7.91 -28.15
N GLN A 114 -7.14 -7.01 -27.49
CA GLN A 114 -7.41 -6.53 -26.14
C GLN A 114 -7.80 -5.05 -26.14
N VAL A 115 -8.61 -4.66 -25.17
CA VAL A 115 -8.85 -3.24 -24.86
C VAL A 115 -7.72 -2.74 -23.96
N PHE A 116 -7.22 -1.53 -24.23
CA PHE A 116 -6.32 -0.82 -23.33
C PHE A 116 -6.85 0.60 -23.13
N LYS A 117 -7.55 0.81 -22.02
CA LYS A 117 -8.05 2.13 -21.63
C LYS A 117 -7.10 2.76 -20.61
N PRO A 118 -6.32 3.80 -20.95
CA PRO A 118 -5.35 4.38 -20.02
C PRO A 118 -6.01 4.86 -18.71
N VAL A 119 -5.44 4.44 -17.58
CA VAL A 119 -5.87 4.80 -16.22
C VAL A 119 -4.94 5.86 -15.66
N PHE A 120 -3.64 5.59 -15.68
CA PHE A 120 -2.57 6.53 -15.32
C PHE A 120 -1.27 6.12 -16.00
N GLY A 121 -0.28 6.99 -16.00
CA GLY A 121 1.09 6.68 -16.42
C GLY A 121 2.10 7.10 -15.36
N VAL A 122 3.35 6.68 -15.55
CA VAL A 122 4.47 7.09 -14.72
C VAL A 122 5.64 7.47 -15.61
N LYS A 123 6.22 8.64 -15.34
CA LYS A 123 7.40 9.12 -16.06
C LYS A 123 8.64 8.88 -15.21
N MET A 124 9.51 7.97 -15.64
CA MET A 124 10.79 7.71 -14.98
C MET A 124 11.91 8.55 -15.59
N ALA A 125 12.92 8.87 -14.79
CA ALA A 125 14.10 9.61 -15.25
C ALA A 125 14.98 8.76 -16.20
N GLU A 126 14.98 7.44 -15.98
CA GLU A 126 15.77 6.45 -16.72
C GLU A 126 15.08 5.94 -17.99
N LEU A 127 13.90 6.46 -18.33
CA LEU A 127 13.14 6.07 -19.51
C LEU A 127 12.80 7.29 -20.37
N ASN A 128 13.00 7.19 -21.68
CA ASN A 128 12.52 8.20 -22.63
C ASN A 128 10.98 8.29 -22.66
N ASN A 129 10.31 7.15 -22.84
CA ASN A 129 8.85 7.08 -22.87
C ASN A 129 8.28 6.73 -21.49
N PRO A 130 7.09 7.24 -21.11
CA PRO A 130 6.41 6.81 -19.89
C PRO A 130 6.02 5.33 -19.92
N VAL A 131 5.76 4.77 -18.74
CA VAL A 131 5.06 3.49 -18.59
C VAL A 131 3.62 3.77 -18.25
N TYR A 132 2.69 3.11 -18.94
CA TYR A 132 1.26 3.32 -18.81
C TYR A 132 0.58 2.13 -18.16
N TYR A 133 -0.41 2.42 -17.33
CA TYR A 133 -1.31 1.44 -16.75
C TYR A 133 -2.70 1.65 -17.33
N GLY A 134 -3.25 0.62 -17.96
CA GLY A 134 -4.52 0.67 -18.66
C GLY A 134 -5.45 -0.46 -18.26
N LEU A 135 -6.75 -0.18 -18.23
CA LEU A 135 -7.80 -1.15 -17.98
C LEU A 135 -7.97 -2.05 -19.21
N SER A 136 -8.09 -3.34 -18.95
CA SER A 136 -8.47 -4.37 -19.90
C SER A 136 -9.50 -5.31 -19.28
N VAL A 137 -9.94 -6.32 -20.04
CA VAL A 137 -10.80 -7.40 -19.54
C VAL A 137 -9.92 -8.49 -18.92
N SER A 138 -10.38 -9.07 -17.82
CA SER A 138 -9.68 -10.17 -17.12
C SER A 138 -9.45 -11.37 -18.04
N SER A 139 -8.40 -12.17 -17.78
CA SER A 139 -8.18 -13.42 -18.51
C SER A 139 -9.33 -14.42 -18.36
N SER A 140 -10.09 -14.32 -17.26
CA SER A 140 -11.28 -15.12 -16.98
C SER A 140 -12.54 -14.68 -17.75
N GLY A 141 -12.50 -13.50 -18.38
CA GLY A 141 -13.63 -12.88 -19.09
C GLY A 141 -14.80 -12.46 -18.19
N ARG A 142 -14.60 -12.41 -16.86
CA ARG A 142 -15.68 -12.11 -15.89
C ARG A 142 -15.46 -10.83 -15.08
N GLY A 143 -14.30 -10.21 -15.20
CA GLY A 143 -13.98 -8.94 -14.57
C GLY A 143 -13.01 -8.16 -15.43
N TYR A 144 -12.18 -7.39 -14.75
CA TYR A 144 -11.22 -6.50 -15.40
C TYR A 144 -9.79 -6.85 -15.01
N ALA A 145 -8.86 -6.34 -15.77
CA ALA A 145 -7.43 -6.43 -15.51
C ALA A 145 -6.79 -5.05 -15.65
N LEU A 146 -5.68 -4.85 -14.96
CA LEU A 146 -4.79 -3.71 -15.16
C LEU A 146 -3.56 -4.18 -15.92
N HIS A 147 -3.40 -3.69 -17.14
CA HIS A 147 -2.27 -3.98 -18.00
C HIS A 147 -1.24 -2.86 -17.88
N ARG A 148 0.03 -3.23 -17.90
CA ARG A 148 1.17 -2.34 -18.04
C ARG A 148 1.59 -2.32 -19.50
N CYS A 149 1.78 -1.13 -20.06
CA CYS A 149 2.41 -0.92 -21.35
C CYS A 149 3.65 -0.04 -21.21
N GLY A 150 4.81 -0.50 -21.68
CA GLY A 150 6.04 0.29 -21.65
C GLY A 150 7.28 -0.53 -21.95
N ALA A 151 8.45 0.03 -21.66
CA ALA A 151 9.74 -0.65 -21.85
C ALA A 151 9.79 -1.99 -21.09
N VAL A 152 10.41 -2.98 -21.71
CA VAL A 152 10.64 -4.31 -21.10
C VAL A 152 11.64 -4.16 -19.97
N MET A 153 11.38 -4.87 -18.88
CA MET A 153 12.26 -4.88 -17.70
C MET A 153 13.07 -6.17 -17.70
N HIS A 154 14.39 -6.07 -17.53
CA HIS A 154 15.25 -7.22 -17.35
C HIS A 154 15.22 -7.75 -15.91
N LEU A 155 15.69 -8.98 -15.74
CA LEU A 155 15.79 -9.70 -14.45
C LEU A 155 16.60 -8.93 -13.39
N ASP A 156 17.48 -8.03 -13.82
CA ASP A 156 18.37 -7.25 -12.96
C ASP A 156 17.77 -5.93 -12.47
N GLY A 157 16.53 -5.58 -12.82
CA GLY A 157 15.94 -4.28 -12.43
C GLY A 157 15.84 -3.27 -13.57
N LYS A 158 16.65 -3.43 -14.62
CA LYS A 158 16.87 -2.37 -15.61
C LYS A 158 15.92 -2.48 -16.78
N TYR A 159 15.57 -1.34 -17.34
CA TYR A 159 14.78 -1.30 -18.56
C TYR A 159 15.66 -1.37 -19.79
N ASN A 160 15.16 -2.06 -20.82
CA ASN A 160 15.70 -1.97 -22.15
C ASN A 160 14.99 -0.85 -22.92
N GLU A 161 15.64 0.30 -23.06
CA GLU A 161 15.09 1.43 -23.83
C GLU A 161 15.14 1.20 -25.35
N THR A 162 15.90 0.20 -25.82
CA THR A 162 16.06 -0.09 -27.26
C THR A 162 15.04 -1.09 -27.78
N GLU A 163 14.35 -1.82 -26.90
CA GLU A 163 13.28 -2.73 -27.27
C GLU A 163 11.96 -1.98 -27.43
N GLN A 164 11.11 -2.48 -28.34
CA GLN A 164 9.75 -1.96 -28.51
C GLN A 164 8.95 -2.13 -27.21
N GLN A 165 8.01 -1.22 -26.97
CA GLN A 165 7.10 -1.33 -25.83
C GLN A 165 6.38 -2.68 -25.84
N SER A 166 6.09 -3.20 -24.66
CA SER A 166 5.34 -4.45 -24.45
C SER A 166 4.13 -4.20 -23.57
N ILE A 167 3.07 -4.97 -23.79
CA ILE A 167 1.88 -4.99 -22.95
C ILE A 167 1.85 -6.28 -22.12
N ALA A 168 1.59 -6.17 -20.82
CA ALA A 168 1.52 -7.31 -19.91
C ALA A 168 0.46 -7.09 -18.83
N THR A 169 -0.24 -8.15 -18.44
CA THR A 169 -1.17 -8.12 -17.30
C THR A 169 -0.38 -8.03 -15.99
N VAL A 170 -0.70 -7.02 -15.17
CA VAL A 170 -0.05 -6.81 -13.86
C VAL A 170 -0.99 -7.18 -12.71
N ILE A 171 -2.26 -6.80 -12.83
CA ILE A 171 -3.32 -7.22 -11.92
C ILE A 171 -4.43 -7.83 -12.75
N ASP A 172 -4.92 -8.99 -12.35
CA ASP A 172 -6.06 -9.66 -12.97
C ASP A 172 -7.20 -9.80 -11.97
N ASP A 173 -8.39 -10.16 -12.45
CA ASP A 173 -9.59 -10.39 -11.67
C ASP A 173 -10.03 -9.21 -10.80
N ILE A 174 -9.83 -7.97 -11.28
CA ILE A 174 -10.49 -6.78 -10.71
C ILE A 174 -12.00 -6.99 -10.84
N GLY A 175 -12.71 -6.85 -9.71
CA GLY A 175 -14.13 -7.10 -9.67
C GLY A 175 -14.93 -6.16 -10.57
N SER A 176 -16.12 -6.60 -10.96
CA SER A 176 -17.13 -5.74 -11.58
C SER A 176 -18.14 -5.33 -10.50
N ILE A 177 -18.45 -4.04 -10.42
CA ILE A 177 -19.47 -3.53 -9.50
C ILE A 177 -20.80 -4.14 -9.91
N ARG A 178 -21.46 -4.87 -9.00
CA ARG A 178 -22.74 -5.50 -9.34
C ARG A 178 -23.81 -4.45 -9.59
N CYS A 179 -23.94 -3.51 -8.66
CA CYS A 179 -24.84 -2.37 -8.75
C CYS A 179 -24.27 -1.19 -7.94
N SER A 180 -24.72 0.03 -8.24
CA SER A 180 -24.36 1.26 -7.52
C SER A 180 -24.81 1.28 -6.05
N SER A 181 -25.60 0.29 -5.62
CA SER A 181 -25.89 0.00 -4.23
C SER A 181 -25.80 -1.51 -4.05
N ASP A 182 -24.94 -2.01 -3.17
CA ASP A 182 -24.77 -3.46 -2.90
C ASP A 182 -25.94 -4.06 -2.09
N LYS A 183 -27.17 -3.60 -2.37
CA LYS A 183 -28.38 -4.22 -1.83
C LYS A 183 -28.63 -5.51 -2.60
N PRO A 184 -28.92 -6.64 -1.93
CA PRO A 184 -29.13 -7.95 -2.57
C PRO A 184 -30.28 -7.97 -3.61
N GLU A 185 -31.14 -6.95 -3.60
CA GLU A 185 -32.29 -6.76 -4.50
C GLU A 185 -32.01 -5.75 -5.64
N CYS A 186 -30.76 -5.38 -5.90
CA CYS A 186 -30.48 -4.40 -6.94
C CYS A 186 -30.69 -5.02 -8.35
N SER A 187 -31.56 -4.39 -9.14
CA SER A 187 -31.78 -4.76 -10.54
C SER A 187 -30.82 -3.98 -11.43
N ILE A 188 -29.95 -4.69 -12.15
CA ILE A 188 -29.14 -4.10 -13.23
C ILE A 188 -30.06 -3.87 -14.42
N GLU A 189 -29.98 -2.70 -15.05
CA GLU A 189 -30.70 -2.45 -16.29
C GLU A 189 -30.34 -3.50 -17.35
N SER A 190 -31.36 -4.07 -18.01
CA SER A 190 -31.19 -5.16 -18.97
C SER A 190 -30.28 -4.77 -20.15
N THR A 191 -30.25 -3.48 -20.51
CA THR A 191 -29.38 -2.89 -21.52
C THR A 191 -27.89 -2.98 -21.14
N LEU A 192 -27.54 -2.75 -19.87
CA LEU A 192 -26.17 -2.84 -19.38
C LEU A 192 -25.70 -4.30 -19.25
N LEU A 193 -26.60 -5.24 -18.96
CA LEU A 193 -26.28 -6.67 -18.92
C LEU A 193 -25.90 -7.23 -20.30
N GLN A 194 -26.42 -6.66 -21.38
CA GLN A 194 -26.13 -7.11 -22.75
C GLN A 194 -24.81 -6.58 -23.30
N LYS A 195 -24.24 -5.52 -22.70
CA LYS A 195 -22.96 -4.95 -23.16
C LYS A 195 -21.78 -5.88 -22.83
N PRO A 196 -20.90 -6.20 -23.81
CA PRO A 196 -19.65 -6.90 -23.53
C PRO A 196 -18.77 -6.10 -22.54
N LEU A 197 -18.00 -6.79 -21.69
CA LEU A 197 -17.13 -6.11 -20.71
C LEU A 197 -16.06 -5.27 -21.41
N GLU A 198 -15.67 -5.64 -22.63
CA GLU A 198 -14.74 -4.93 -23.49
C GLU A 198 -15.28 -3.54 -23.86
N GLU A 199 -16.57 -3.46 -24.21
CA GLU A 199 -17.24 -2.18 -24.53
C GLU A 199 -17.33 -1.31 -23.28
N VAL A 200 -17.66 -1.91 -22.13
CA VAL A 200 -17.66 -1.21 -20.84
C VAL A 200 -16.25 -0.70 -20.54
N ALA A 201 -15.20 -1.54 -20.62
CA ALA A 201 -13.82 -1.16 -20.34
C ALA A 201 -13.35 0.02 -21.21
N ALA A 202 -13.70 0.05 -22.50
CA ALA A 202 -13.35 1.14 -23.40
C ALA A 202 -14.07 2.47 -23.05
N GLY A 203 -15.30 2.36 -22.55
CA GLY A 203 -16.17 3.48 -22.17
C GLY A 203 -15.92 4.05 -20.77
N VAL A 204 -15.29 3.30 -19.86
CA VAL A 204 -15.03 3.74 -18.48
C VAL A 204 -14.16 4.99 -18.45
N ASP A 205 -14.57 5.99 -17.68
CA ASP A 205 -13.81 7.23 -17.54
C ASP A 205 -12.84 7.18 -16.35
N PHE A 206 -11.60 7.60 -16.60
CA PHE A 206 -10.53 7.78 -15.61
C PHE A 206 -10.00 9.22 -15.61
N VAL A 207 -10.77 10.18 -16.12
CA VAL A 207 -10.48 11.61 -15.99
C VAL A 207 -10.57 12.02 -14.52
N PHE A 208 -9.52 12.67 -14.03
CA PHE A 208 -9.43 13.17 -12.67
C PHE A 208 -10.11 14.54 -12.57
N THR A 209 -11.06 14.64 -11.64
CA THR A 209 -11.70 15.87 -11.17
C THR A 209 -11.42 15.97 -9.66
N ASP A 210 -10.92 17.12 -9.18
CA ASP A 210 -10.55 17.32 -7.77
C ASP A 210 -9.65 16.19 -7.23
N ASP A 211 -8.67 15.78 -8.03
CA ASP A 211 -7.70 14.70 -7.78
C ASP A 211 -8.28 13.29 -7.63
N LYS A 212 -9.51 13.04 -8.06
CA LYS A 212 -10.13 11.71 -8.05
C LYS A 212 -10.75 11.36 -9.38
N THR A 213 -10.76 10.06 -9.70
CA THR A 213 -11.59 9.56 -10.80
C THR A 213 -13.07 9.47 -10.36
N PRO A 214 -14.02 9.39 -11.31
CA PRO A 214 -15.45 9.27 -10.99
C PRO A 214 -15.79 8.03 -10.16
N GLU A 215 -16.91 8.09 -9.46
CA GLU A 215 -17.52 6.93 -8.81
C GLU A 215 -17.95 5.90 -9.85
N ARG A 216 -17.89 4.63 -9.45
CA ARG A 216 -18.16 3.48 -10.29
C ARG A 216 -19.62 3.07 -10.15
N SER A 217 -20.20 2.72 -11.28
CA SER A 217 -21.58 2.32 -11.42
C SER A 217 -21.68 0.83 -11.80
N ALA A 218 -22.90 0.34 -11.95
CA ALA A 218 -23.15 -1.05 -12.30
C ALA A 218 -22.32 -1.49 -13.52
N ARG A 219 -21.69 -2.64 -13.36
CA ARG A 219 -20.76 -3.31 -14.26
C ARG A 219 -19.39 -2.69 -14.43
N GLU A 220 -19.16 -1.45 -14.02
CA GLU A 220 -17.84 -0.82 -14.10
C GLU A 220 -16.81 -1.52 -13.20
N PRO A 221 -15.50 -1.34 -13.45
CA PRO A 221 -14.47 -1.97 -12.64
C PRO A 221 -14.48 -1.45 -11.20
N ALA A 222 -14.23 -2.34 -10.24
CA ALA A 222 -14.14 -2.06 -8.82
C ALA A 222 -12.82 -1.36 -8.44
N ILE A 223 -12.41 -0.35 -9.21
CA ILE A 223 -11.26 0.52 -8.93
C ILE A 223 -11.62 1.99 -9.15
N ARG A 224 -11.23 2.82 -8.19
CA ARG A 224 -11.25 4.28 -8.29
C ARG A 224 -9.97 4.82 -7.70
N LEU A 225 -9.43 5.86 -8.34
CA LEU A 225 -8.11 6.38 -8.02
C LEU A 225 -8.21 7.77 -7.42
N MET A 226 -7.24 8.07 -6.57
CA MET A 226 -6.93 9.38 -6.04
C MET A 226 -5.44 9.68 -6.26
N THR A 227 -5.14 10.94 -6.52
CA THR A 227 -3.77 11.48 -6.55
C THR A 227 -3.66 12.69 -5.62
N ASP A 228 -2.49 13.30 -5.53
CA ASP A 228 -2.25 14.54 -4.79
C ASP A 228 -2.08 15.73 -5.76
N GLU A 229 -2.02 16.94 -5.19
CA GLU A 229 -1.88 18.17 -5.95
C GLU A 229 -0.59 18.24 -6.78
N ASN A 230 0.47 17.54 -6.36
CA ASN A 230 1.76 17.54 -7.04
C ASN A 230 1.95 16.35 -7.99
N ARG A 231 0.91 15.52 -8.20
CA ARG A 231 0.92 14.34 -9.08
C ARG A 231 2.07 13.38 -8.74
N LYS A 232 2.26 13.10 -7.45
CA LYS A 232 3.22 12.14 -6.91
C LYS A 232 2.55 10.92 -6.29
N LEU A 233 1.26 10.93 -6.03
CA LEU A 233 0.54 9.84 -5.38
C LEU A 233 -0.36 9.09 -6.35
N ILE A 234 -0.40 7.76 -6.25
CA ILE A 234 -1.55 6.97 -6.68
C ILE A 234 -2.06 6.20 -5.48
N ARG A 235 -3.35 6.35 -5.19
CA ARG A 235 -4.07 5.62 -4.15
C ARG A 235 -5.35 5.03 -4.73
N PHE A 236 -5.63 3.77 -4.44
CA PHE A 236 -6.95 3.18 -4.69
C PHE A 236 -7.87 3.52 -3.53
N ILE A 237 -9.04 4.04 -3.87
CA ILE A 237 -10.05 4.48 -2.92
C ILE A 237 -11.32 3.64 -3.13
N ASP A 238 -12.30 3.88 -2.26
CA ASP A 238 -13.65 3.35 -2.41
C ASP A 238 -14.18 3.61 -3.83
N PRO A 239 -14.50 2.56 -4.61
CA PRO A 239 -14.97 2.73 -5.98
C PRO A 239 -16.37 3.36 -6.06
N THR A 240 -17.19 3.25 -5.02
CA THR A 240 -18.60 3.64 -5.06
C THR A 240 -18.89 4.74 -4.05
N ALA A 241 -20.14 4.86 -3.59
CA ALA A 241 -20.58 5.92 -2.70
C ALA A 241 -20.36 5.49 -1.24
N ALA A 242 -19.97 6.44 -0.39
CA ALA A 242 -19.60 6.18 1.01
C ALA A 242 -20.75 5.63 1.91
N ASP A 243 -21.96 5.51 1.40
CA ASP A 243 -23.15 5.00 2.09
C ASP A 243 -23.56 3.58 1.68
N ASP A 244 -22.78 2.92 0.82
CA ASP A 244 -23.01 1.52 0.45
C ASP A 244 -22.10 0.54 1.23
N ALA A 245 -22.18 -0.76 0.90
CA ALA A 245 -21.42 -1.81 1.59
C ALA A 245 -19.99 -1.99 1.03
N ILE A 246 -19.70 -1.41 -0.13
CA ILE A 246 -18.40 -1.45 -0.78
C ILE A 246 -17.60 -0.27 -0.22
N GLN A 247 -16.59 -0.57 0.58
CA GLN A 247 -15.74 0.47 1.18
C GLN A 247 -14.36 0.56 0.53
N THR A 248 -14.02 -0.41 -0.32
CA THR A 248 -12.69 -0.56 -0.89
C THR A 248 -12.76 -1.14 -2.29
N SER A 249 -11.78 -0.78 -3.12
CA SER A 249 -11.54 -1.48 -4.38
C SER A 249 -11.36 -2.98 -4.10
N PHE A 250 -11.78 -3.87 -4.99
CA PHE A 250 -11.74 -5.32 -4.72
C PHE A 250 -11.42 -6.17 -5.95
N LEU A 251 -10.82 -7.33 -5.68
CA LEU A 251 -10.62 -8.40 -6.64
C LEU A 251 -11.70 -9.46 -6.43
N LYS A 252 -12.16 -10.07 -7.52
CA LYS A 252 -13.25 -11.02 -7.50
C LYS A 252 -13.00 -12.20 -8.43
N LEU A 253 -12.95 -13.39 -7.86
CA LEU A 253 -12.95 -14.64 -8.61
C LEU A 253 -14.35 -15.22 -8.67
N GLU A 254 -14.87 -15.41 -9.87
CA GLU A 254 -16.19 -16.00 -10.11
C GLU A 254 -16.15 -17.21 -11.04
N THR A 255 -17.07 -18.14 -10.82
CA THR A 255 -17.47 -19.18 -11.78
C THR A 255 -18.80 -18.83 -12.43
N VAL A 256 -19.16 -19.53 -13.51
CA VAL A 256 -20.39 -19.27 -14.32
C VAL A 256 -21.64 -19.01 -13.45
N ASN A 257 -21.77 -19.70 -12.31
CA ASN A 257 -22.97 -19.62 -11.46
C ASN A 257 -22.67 -19.23 -9.99
N LYS A 258 -21.42 -18.89 -9.63
CA LYS A 258 -21.08 -18.65 -8.21
C LYS A 258 -19.81 -17.83 -8.01
N GLU A 259 -19.90 -16.86 -7.11
CA GLU A 259 -18.76 -16.17 -6.53
C GLU A 259 -17.90 -17.14 -5.71
N ILE A 260 -16.59 -17.19 -6.01
CA ILE A 260 -15.64 -18.04 -5.30
C ILE A 260 -15.06 -17.29 -4.10
N THR A 261 -14.54 -16.09 -4.35
CA THR A 261 -13.93 -15.22 -3.33
C THR A 261 -13.92 -13.77 -3.81
N THR A 262 -14.12 -12.85 -2.86
CA THR A 262 -13.86 -11.42 -3.01
C THR A 262 -12.74 -11.04 -2.04
N GLN A 263 -11.80 -10.20 -2.48
CA GLN A 263 -10.68 -9.74 -1.66
C GLN A 263 -10.53 -8.23 -1.78
N PRO A 264 -10.41 -7.50 -0.66
CA PRO A 264 -10.06 -6.09 -0.68
C PRO A 264 -8.73 -5.83 -1.39
N PHE A 265 -8.69 -4.78 -2.21
CA PHE A 265 -7.58 -4.42 -3.06
C PHE A 265 -7.03 -3.04 -2.71
N TYR A 266 -6.25 -3.01 -1.63
CA TYR A 266 -5.55 -1.81 -1.18
C TYR A 266 -4.30 -1.54 -2.01
N PHE A 267 -4.14 -0.32 -2.49
CA PHE A 267 -2.93 0.12 -3.16
C PHE A 267 -2.64 1.59 -2.87
N ILE A 268 -1.38 1.86 -2.52
CA ILE A 268 -0.82 3.19 -2.42
C ILE A 268 0.66 3.14 -2.80
N ALA A 269 1.10 4.14 -3.57
CA ALA A 269 2.49 4.31 -3.97
C ALA A 269 2.79 5.79 -4.30
N TYR A 270 4.07 6.17 -4.18
CA TYR A 270 4.53 7.56 -4.30
C TYR A 270 5.68 7.69 -5.30
N ALA A 271 5.67 8.74 -6.13
CA ALA A 271 6.72 9.11 -7.06
C ALA A 271 7.89 9.83 -6.36
N ARG A 272 9.11 9.59 -6.83
CA ARG A 272 10.36 9.84 -6.10
C ARG A 272 10.98 11.23 -6.20
N ALA A 273 10.79 12.04 -7.25
CA ALA A 273 11.69 13.20 -7.39
C ALA A 273 11.11 14.45 -8.09
N ASP A 274 11.17 15.60 -7.40
CA ASP A 274 12.35 16.49 -7.47
C ASP A 274 12.62 17.16 -6.09
N LYS A 275 13.91 17.42 -5.82
CA LYS A 275 14.55 17.74 -4.52
C LYS A 275 14.42 19.20 -4.07
N ARG A 276 13.47 19.96 -4.59
CA ARG A 276 13.24 21.36 -4.20
C ARG A 276 11.76 21.66 -4.24
N ILE A 277 11.06 21.44 -3.12
CA ILE A 277 9.91 22.29 -2.82
C ILE A 277 10.53 23.64 -2.44
N GLU A 278 10.64 24.52 -3.42
CA GLU A 278 10.96 25.93 -3.18
C GLU A 278 9.97 26.50 -2.16
N GLY A 279 10.50 27.31 -1.25
CA GLY A 279 9.86 27.72 -0.01
C GLY A 279 8.39 28.15 -0.18
N GLY A 280 7.53 27.42 0.50
CA GLY A 280 6.14 27.78 0.75
C GLY A 280 5.70 27.00 1.98
N GLN A 281 5.07 27.67 2.93
CA GLN A 281 4.60 27.10 4.20
C GLN A 281 3.78 25.83 3.96
N GLU A 282 4.32 24.67 4.31
CA GLU A 282 3.66 23.45 4.81
C GLU A 282 4.65 22.28 4.70
N ASP A 283 5.06 21.74 5.85
CA ASP A 283 6.01 20.65 5.92
C ASP A 283 5.37 19.31 5.49
N GLY A 284 5.19 19.10 4.19
CA GLY A 284 4.74 17.81 3.64
C GLY A 284 5.81 16.73 3.78
N GLU A 285 5.70 15.88 4.79
CA GLU A 285 6.58 14.73 5.03
C GLU A 285 6.34 13.65 3.97
N ILE A 286 7.13 13.55 2.91
CA ILE A 286 6.97 12.42 2.00
C ILE A 286 7.26 11.13 2.81
N LEU A 287 6.38 10.14 2.78
CA LEU A 287 6.61 8.83 3.42
C LEU A 287 6.93 7.83 2.31
N ASN A 288 7.93 6.98 2.54
CA ASN A 288 8.26 5.88 1.64
C ASN A 288 7.42 4.64 2.01
N GLY A 289 6.82 3.96 1.04
CA GLY A 289 5.90 2.82 1.21
C GLY A 289 6.56 1.48 1.54
N LEU A 290 7.63 1.50 2.34
CA LEU A 290 8.32 0.30 2.83
C LEU A 290 8.66 0.47 4.31
N PHE A 291 7.63 0.53 5.15
CA PHE A 291 7.79 0.68 6.61
C PHE A 291 8.45 -0.56 7.21
N PHE A 292 8.07 -1.73 6.69
CA PHE A 292 8.46 -3.02 7.23
C PHE A 292 9.58 -3.64 6.39
N ARG A 293 10.81 -3.61 6.91
CA ARG A 293 11.98 -4.20 6.26
C ARG A 293 12.26 -5.61 6.79
N ASN A 294 12.48 -6.56 5.87
CA ASN A 294 12.98 -7.92 6.17
C ASN A 294 12.17 -8.67 7.25
N VAL A 295 10.84 -8.62 7.16
CA VAL A 295 9.96 -9.38 8.04
C VAL A 295 10.16 -10.87 7.76
N SER A 296 10.90 -11.54 8.64
CA SER A 296 11.30 -12.95 8.50
C SER A 296 10.94 -13.78 9.73
N SER A 297 10.57 -13.12 10.83
CA SER A 297 10.04 -13.78 12.02
C SER A 297 8.68 -14.41 11.74
N LYS A 298 8.38 -15.49 12.46
CA LYS A 298 7.06 -16.13 12.49
C LYS A 298 6.25 -15.79 13.74
N ARG A 299 6.77 -14.99 14.68
CA ARG A 299 6.13 -14.66 15.97
C ARG A 299 6.26 -13.17 16.24
N ILE A 300 5.31 -12.42 15.72
CA ILE A 300 5.41 -10.97 15.56
C ILE A 300 4.33 -10.26 16.38
N ARG A 301 4.71 -9.22 17.12
CA ARG A 301 3.78 -8.24 17.68
C ARG A 301 3.85 -6.93 16.91
N PHE A 302 2.71 -6.35 16.61
CA PHE A 302 2.58 -4.99 16.09
C PHE A 302 2.01 -4.10 17.18
N LEU A 303 2.80 -3.11 17.60
CA LEU A 303 2.38 -2.07 18.51
C LEU A 303 2.34 -0.75 17.74
N VAL A 304 1.14 -0.26 17.45
CA VAL A 304 0.92 0.87 16.55
C VAL A 304 0.34 2.07 17.28
N ASP A 305 0.83 3.25 16.96
CA ASP A 305 0.36 4.49 17.56
C ASP A 305 -1.02 4.84 17.05
N GLY A 306 -1.95 4.87 18.00
CA GLY A 306 -3.33 5.23 17.80
C GLY A 306 -3.62 6.66 18.22
N SER A 307 -2.64 7.47 18.58
CA SER A 307 -2.85 8.83 19.10
C SER A 307 -3.35 9.80 18.04
N GLY A 308 -3.94 10.92 18.49
CA GLY A 308 -4.52 11.91 17.58
C GLY A 308 -3.52 12.65 16.71
N SER A 309 -2.21 12.66 17.04
CA SER A 309 -1.16 13.23 16.17
C SER A 309 -1.03 12.49 14.86
N MET A 310 -1.38 11.20 14.84
CA MET A 310 -1.45 10.37 13.63
C MET A 310 -2.51 10.86 12.62
N SER A 311 -3.41 11.77 13.02
CA SER A 311 -4.34 12.43 12.09
C SER A 311 -3.68 13.53 11.24
N ALA A 312 -2.40 13.83 11.44
CA ALA A 312 -1.70 14.84 10.66
C ALA A 312 -1.76 14.52 9.16
N CYS A 313 -2.15 15.51 8.37
CA CYS A 313 -2.15 15.38 6.92
C CYS A 313 -0.71 15.46 6.41
N ILE A 314 -0.33 14.46 5.62
CA ILE A 314 1.00 14.32 5.04
C ILE A 314 1.02 14.94 3.64
N LEU A 315 -0.01 14.61 2.86
CA LEU A 315 -0.18 15.05 1.49
C LEU A 315 -1.56 15.66 1.33
N TRP A 316 -1.60 16.93 0.97
CA TRP A 316 -2.83 17.61 0.64
C TRP A 316 -3.22 17.35 -0.83
N GLY A 317 -4.52 17.22 -1.06
CA GLY A 317 -5.11 17.38 -2.38
C GLY A 317 -5.50 18.83 -2.63
N SER A 318 -5.80 19.10 -3.89
CA SER A 318 -6.32 20.37 -4.40
C SER A 318 -7.83 20.53 -4.17
N GLY A 319 -8.56 19.41 -4.07
CA GLY A 319 -10.02 19.39 -3.90
C GLY A 319 -10.51 19.70 -2.49
N TYR A 320 -11.82 19.95 -2.35
CA TYR A 320 -12.50 20.14 -1.07
C TYR A 320 -13.55 19.06 -0.81
N GLY A 321 -13.61 18.56 0.43
CA GLY A 321 -14.51 17.50 0.83
C GLY A 321 -15.31 17.82 2.10
N LYS A 322 -15.73 16.75 2.77
CA LYS A 322 -16.34 16.82 4.10
C LYS A 322 -15.34 17.41 5.09
N ARG A 323 -15.84 18.22 6.02
CA ARG A 323 -15.02 18.84 7.06
C ARG A 323 -14.47 17.73 7.98
N ARG A 324 -13.15 17.57 8.04
CA ARG A 324 -12.43 16.66 8.96
C ARG A 324 -11.55 17.49 9.89
N ILE A 325 -11.13 16.90 11.01
CA ILE A 325 -10.17 17.52 11.93
C ILE A 325 -8.84 16.80 11.79
N TYR A 326 -7.78 17.59 11.74
CA TYR A 326 -6.41 17.15 11.57
C TYR A 326 -5.52 17.74 12.67
N TRP A 327 -4.42 17.07 12.95
CA TRP A 327 -3.35 17.59 13.78
C TRP A 327 -2.34 18.39 12.95
N ASN A 328 -1.90 19.56 13.43
CA ASN A 328 -0.88 20.38 12.76
C ASN A 328 0.49 20.39 13.45
N GLY A 329 0.69 19.53 14.46
CA GLY A 329 1.90 19.55 15.31
C GLY A 329 1.69 20.23 16.66
N ARG A 330 0.66 21.09 16.81
CA ARG A 330 0.42 21.85 18.06
C ARG A 330 -1.02 21.79 18.56
N TYR A 331 -2.00 21.80 17.67
CA TYR A 331 -3.42 21.73 18.02
C TYR A 331 -4.23 21.06 16.91
N TYR A 332 -5.44 20.63 17.25
CA TYR A 332 -6.41 20.12 16.28
C TYR A 332 -7.10 21.27 15.56
N PHE A 333 -7.20 21.19 14.24
CA PHE A 333 -7.91 22.18 13.43
C PHE A 333 -8.87 21.49 12.46
N TRP A 334 -9.96 22.17 12.14
CA TRP A 334 -10.92 21.68 11.16
C TRP A 334 -10.57 22.20 9.77
N SER A 335 -10.54 21.32 8.78
CA SER A 335 -10.35 21.69 7.38
C SER A 335 -11.34 20.98 6.46
N ARG A 336 -11.75 21.66 5.39
CA ARG A 336 -12.48 21.06 4.27
C ARG A 336 -11.54 20.68 3.12
N ARG A 337 -10.28 21.14 3.15
CA ARG A 337 -9.28 20.73 2.16
C ARG A 337 -9.14 19.22 2.22
N SER A 338 -9.18 18.56 1.06
CA SER A 338 -9.05 17.12 0.98
C SER A 338 -7.64 16.75 1.37
N CYS A 339 -7.48 15.96 2.42
CA CYS A 339 -6.21 15.30 2.68
C CYS A 339 -6.14 14.05 1.81
N ALA A 340 -5.14 13.96 0.94
CA ALA A 340 -4.91 12.78 0.13
C ALA A 340 -4.39 11.61 0.98
N LEU A 341 -3.66 11.93 2.06
CA LEU A 341 -3.15 10.93 2.99
C LEU A 341 -2.76 11.51 4.36
N THR A 342 -3.21 10.85 5.44
CA THR A 342 -2.75 11.11 6.82
C THR A 342 -1.71 10.09 7.30
N ARG A 343 -1.00 10.37 8.41
CA ARG A 343 -0.06 9.40 9.04
C ARG A 343 -0.75 8.09 9.41
N MET A 344 -1.96 8.16 9.94
CA MET A 344 -2.79 6.99 10.26
C MET A 344 -3.13 6.20 9.00
N GLU A 345 -3.61 6.86 7.95
CA GLU A 345 -3.96 6.19 6.69
C GLU A 345 -2.73 5.55 6.03
N SER A 346 -1.55 6.17 6.14
CA SER A 346 -0.29 5.57 5.68
C SER A 346 0.10 4.34 6.48
N LEU A 347 -0.02 4.40 7.82
CA LEU A 347 0.22 3.26 8.71
C LEU A 347 -0.73 2.09 8.39
N GLN A 348 -2.02 2.38 8.23
CA GLN A 348 -3.04 1.38 7.90
C GLN A 348 -2.68 0.67 6.60
N HIS A 349 -2.37 1.42 5.54
CA HIS A 349 -2.02 0.83 4.25
C HIS A 349 -0.79 -0.06 4.31
N GLU A 350 0.28 0.39 4.97
CA GLU A 350 1.53 -0.36 5.08
C GLU A 350 1.34 -1.65 5.89
N LEU A 351 0.59 -1.57 6.99
CA LEU A 351 0.31 -2.75 7.81
C LEU A 351 -0.62 -3.73 7.10
N ILE A 352 -1.64 -3.26 6.38
CA ILE A 352 -2.52 -4.11 5.56
C ILE A 352 -1.72 -4.79 4.43
N SER A 353 -0.82 -4.05 3.76
CA SER A 353 0.05 -4.61 2.74
C SER A 353 0.94 -5.70 3.32
N LEU A 354 1.54 -5.46 4.49
CA LEU A 354 2.33 -6.48 5.19
C LEU A 354 1.47 -7.69 5.56
N LEU A 355 0.32 -7.48 6.19
CA LEU A 355 -0.58 -8.56 6.58
C LEU A 355 -1.08 -9.37 5.40
N THR A 356 -1.15 -8.81 4.20
CA THR A 356 -1.50 -9.55 2.97
C THR A 356 -0.35 -10.43 2.51
N ASP A 357 0.89 -10.00 2.73
CA ASP A 357 2.11 -10.66 2.28
C ASP A 357 2.69 -11.67 3.29
N LEU A 358 2.28 -11.62 4.56
CA LEU A 358 2.77 -12.55 5.59
C LEU A 358 2.45 -14.01 5.24
N PRO A 359 3.39 -14.96 5.45
CA PRO A 359 3.12 -16.40 5.35
C PRO A 359 2.00 -16.86 6.28
N ASP A 360 1.18 -17.82 5.85
CA ASP A 360 0.03 -18.34 6.61
C ASP A 360 0.39 -18.98 7.95
N ASP A 361 1.63 -19.43 8.13
CA ASP A 361 2.14 -19.98 9.39
C ASP A 361 2.72 -18.93 10.35
N THR A 362 2.68 -17.65 9.97
CA THR A 362 3.09 -16.53 10.85
C THR A 362 2.06 -16.32 11.95
N GLN A 363 2.49 -16.25 13.19
CA GLN A 363 1.69 -15.89 14.34
C GLN A 363 1.86 -14.40 14.66
N ILE A 364 0.74 -13.69 14.82
CA ILE A 364 0.72 -12.25 15.01
C ILE A 364 -0.19 -11.81 16.17
N SER A 365 0.13 -10.66 16.75
CA SER A 365 -0.76 -9.88 17.61
C SER A 365 -0.69 -8.41 17.19
N ILE A 366 -1.81 -7.69 17.27
CA ILE A 366 -1.91 -6.28 16.86
C ILE A 366 -2.56 -5.48 17.98
N ARG A 367 -1.86 -4.45 18.42
CA ARG A 367 -2.34 -3.51 19.44
C ARG A 367 -2.15 -2.08 18.98
N SER A 368 -3.21 -1.30 19.06
CA SER A 368 -3.16 0.15 18.93
C SER A 368 -3.05 0.76 20.32
N PHE A 369 -2.06 1.62 20.53
CA PHE A 369 -1.87 2.31 21.80
C PHE A 369 -2.22 3.78 21.67
N SER A 370 -2.94 4.27 22.66
CA SER A 370 -3.10 5.70 22.93
C SER A 370 -3.37 5.89 24.43
N SER A 371 -3.82 7.06 24.88
CA SER A 371 -4.21 7.23 26.28
C SER A 371 -5.33 6.25 26.68
N PRO A 372 -5.24 5.56 27.83
CA PRO A 372 -6.28 4.64 28.29
C PRO A 372 -7.66 5.30 28.33
N GLY A 373 -8.68 4.58 27.85
CA GLY A 373 -10.07 5.07 27.77
C GLY A 373 -10.41 5.84 26.49
N TYR A 374 -9.44 6.12 25.62
CA TYR A 374 -9.68 6.71 24.30
C TYR A 374 -9.94 5.64 23.23
N LYS A 375 -10.53 6.04 22.11
CA LYS A 375 -11.07 5.13 21.09
C LYS A 375 -10.02 4.23 20.44
N ASN A 376 -8.79 4.73 20.30
CA ASN A 376 -7.70 4.02 19.65
C ASN A 376 -6.75 3.32 20.64
N HIS A 377 -7.06 3.32 21.93
CA HIS A 377 -6.41 2.44 22.89
C HIS A 377 -7.14 1.09 22.88
N LYS A 378 -6.80 0.23 21.92
CA LYS A 378 -7.53 -1.03 21.67
C LYS A 378 -6.62 -2.14 21.18
N ILE A 379 -7.01 -3.37 21.48
CA ILE A 379 -6.34 -4.59 21.05
C ILE A 379 -7.21 -5.30 20.01
N TRP A 380 -6.59 -5.98 19.06
CA TRP A 380 -7.34 -6.87 18.18
C TRP A 380 -7.79 -8.10 18.99
N ASP A 381 -9.10 -8.18 19.25
CA ASP A 381 -9.72 -9.12 20.20
C ASP A 381 -9.27 -10.57 20.05
N VAL A 382 -9.07 -11.02 18.80
CA VAL A 382 -8.63 -12.39 18.51
C VAL A 382 -7.24 -12.67 19.10
N SER A 383 -6.36 -11.67 19.12
CA SER A 383 -5.01 -11.71 19.69
C SER A 383 -4.91 -11.23 21.14
N SER A 384 -6.04 -11.00 21.82
CA SER A 384 -6.07 -10.48 23.21
C SER A 384 -5.36 -11.36 24.24
N LYS A 385 -5.19 -12.65 23.93
CA LYS A 385 -4.55 -13.64 24.81
C LYS A 385 -3.17 -14.08 24.35
N GLY A 386 -2.66 -13.56 23.24
CA GLY A 386 -1.38 -13.97 22.67
C GLY A 386 -1.35 -13.95 21.15
N LEU A 387 -0.32 -14.58 20.58
CA LEU A 387 -0.12 -14.63 19.14
C LEU A 387 -1.10 -15.61 18.48
N ILE A 388 -1.62 -15.24 17.30
CA ILE A 388 -2.56 -16.04 16.53
C ILE A 388 -2.02 -16.25 15.12
N GLN A 389 -2.12 -17.48 14.62
CA GLN A 389 -1.68 -17.83 13.28
C GLN A 389 -2.56 -17.15 12.20
N VAL A 390 -1.93 -16.32 11.35
CA VAL A 390 -2.61 -15.45 10.38
C VAL A 390 -3.35 -16.21 9.27
N GLY A 391 -2.86 -17.40 8.90
CA GLY A 391 -3.50 -18.28 7.91
C GLY A 391 -4.76 -19.00 8.41
N GLY A 392 -5.13 -18.80 9.68
CA GLY A 392 -6.39 -19.33 10.21
C GLY A 392 -7.61 -18.80 9.46
N PRO A 393 -8.72 -19.59 9.35
CA PRO A 393 -9.92 -19.15 8.65
C PRO A 393 -10.46 -17.81 9.17
N GLY A 394 -10.51 -16.80 8.30
CA GLY A 394 -11.01 -15.45 8.62
C GLY A 394 -10.09 -14.60 9.51
N VAL A 395 -8.95 -15.13 9.95
CA VAL A 395 -8.04 -14.43 10.88
C VAL A 395 -7.40 -13.21 10.21
N ARG A 396 -6.83 -13.39 9.01
CA ARG A 396 -6.24 -12.28 8.23
C ARG A 396 -7.26 -11.18 7.92
N ASP A 397 -8.47 -11.58 7.53
CA ASP A 397 -9.56 -10.66 7.19
C ASP A 397 -9.99 -9.87 8.45
N SER A 398 -10.05 -10.52 9.62
CA SER A 398 -10.33 -9.87 10.91
C SER A 398 -9.24 -8.90 11.35
N ALA A 399 -7.96 -9.25 11.13
CA ALA A 399 -6.82 -8.37 11.43
C ALA A 399 -6.84 -7.11 10.56
N ILE A 400 -7.12 -7.25 9.25
CA ILE A 400 -7.30 -6.12 8.33
C ILE A 400 -8.49 -5.26 8.76
N ALA A 401 -9.62 -5.86 9.14
CA ALA A 401 -10.78 -5.13 9.63
C ALA A 401 -10.45 -4.33 10.90
N PHE A 402 -9.67 -4.88 11.84
CA PHE A 402 -9.19 -4.14 13.00
C PHE A 402 -8.35 -2.91 12.61
N ILE A 403 -7.42 -3.07 11.66
CA ILE A 403 -6.59 -1.95 11.19
C ILE A 403 -7.42 -0.85 10.53
N ASN A 404 -8.43 -1.21 9.75
CA ASN A 404 -9.33 -0.23 9.12
C ASN A 404 -10.11 0.61 10.15
N THR A 405 -10.21 0.19 11.41
CA THR A 405 -10.89 0.97 12.46
C THR A 405 -9.99 2.03 13.12
N LEU A 406 -8.71 2.13 12.75
CA LEU A 406 -7.75 3.02 13.43
C LEU A 406 -7.96 4.51 13.09
N ASP A 407 -8.62 4.82 11.98
CA ASP A 407 -8.97 6.19 11.58
C ASP A 407 -10.46 6.53 11.79
N ASP A 408 -11.20 5.67 12.50
CA ASP A 408 -12.60 5.91 12.90
C ASP A 408 -12.74 7.04 13.93
N ASP A 409 -13.90 7.69 13.96
CA ASP A 409 -14.23 8.82 14.87
C ASP A 409 -13.32 10.05 14.65
N TYR A 410 -13.47 11.08 15.47
CA TYR A 410 -12.69 12.30 15.38
C TYR A 410 -11.33 12.16 16.06
N ALA A 411 -10.28 12.70 15.45
CA ALA A 411 -8.90 12.60 15.93
C ALA A 411 -8.67 13.02 17.40
N TYR A 412 -9.41 14.01 17.93
CA TYR A 412 -9.27 14.41 19.34
C TYR A 412 -9.77 13.35 20.34
N ARG A 413 -10.53 12.34 19.87
CA ARG A 413 -11.01 11.18 20.67
C ARG A 413 -10.08 9.98 20.58
N TRP A 414 -9.00 10.08 19.80
CA TRP A 414 -8.00 9.03 19.67
C TRP A 414 -7.05 8.98 20.88
N GLY A 415 -6.84 10.11 21.55
CA GLY A 415 -6.03 10.22 22.76
C GLY A 415 -4.57 10.61 22.49
N GLY A 416 -3.77 10.64 23.55
CA GLY A 416 -2.34 10.91 23.48
C GLY A 416 -1.50 9.64 23.29
N THR A 417 -0.20 9.81 23.15
CA THR A 417 0.81 8.76 22.97
C THR A 417 1.15 8.13 24.32
N ALA A 418 0.70 6.90 24.55
CA ALA A 418 0.96 6.13 25.78
C ALA A 418 1.23 4.64 25.46
N PRO A 419 2.47 4.28 25.09
CA PRO A 419 2.80 2.94 24.59
C PRO A 419 3.00 1.88 25.69
N TRP A 420 3.00 2.29 26.96
CA TRP A 420 3.52 1.48 28.08
C TRP A 420 2.87 0.13 28.24
N GLU A 421 1.54 0.06 28.21
CA GLU A 421 0.84 -1.22 28.38
C GLU A 421 1.17 -2.21 27.26
N GLY A 422 1.27 -1.73 26.02
CA GLY A 422 1.63 -2.57 24.89
C GLY A 422 3.09 -3.00 24.89
N LEU A 423 4.00 -2.14 25.34
CA LEU A 423 5.40 -2.49 25.54
C LEU A 423 5.54 -3.52 26.67
N ASP A 424 4.94 -3.28 27.83
CA ASP A 424 4.99 -4.20 28.97
C ASP A 424 4.45 -5.59 28.60
N GLU A 425 3.35 -5.65 27.85
CA GLU A 425 2.79 -6.90 27.34
C GLU A 425 3.76 -7.61 26.37
N ALA A 426 4.35 -6.89 25.42
CA ALA A 426 5.28 -7.47 24.45
C ALA A 426 6.54 -8.03 25.13
N PHE A 427 7.08 -7.32 26.13
CA PHE A 427 8.25 -7.78 26.89
C PHE A 427 7.92 -8.89 27.91
N ALA A 428 6.67 -9.05 28.32
CA ALA A 428 6.21 -10.15 29.17
C ALA A 428 5.91 -11.43 28.39
N ASP A 429 5.53 -11.34 27.11
CA ASP A 429 5.20 -12.50 26.29
C ASP A 429 6.46 -13.25 25.84
N ALA A 430 6.72 -14.43 26.41
CA ALA A 430 7.90 -15.25 26.13
C ALA A 430 7.94 -15.85 24.70
N GLU A 431 6.80 -15.95 24.01
CA GLU A 431 6.73 -16.56 22.67
C GLU A 431 7.12 -15.57 21.56
N THR A 432 6.87 -14.28 21.77
CA THR A 432 7.20 -13.25 20.78
C THR A 432 8.71 -13.09 20.66
N ASP A 433 9.22 -13.14 19.42
CA ASP A 433 10.65 -12.86 19.16
C ASP A 433 10.88 -11.53 18.43
N THR A 434 9.83 -10.94 17.85
CA THR A 434 9.93 -9.69 17.09
C THR A 434 8.77 -8.75 17.43
N LEU A 435 9.10 -7.50 17.76
CA LEU A 435 8.14 -6.41 17.94
C LEU A 435 8.37 -5.35 16.85
N TYR A 436 7.31 -4.97 16.14
CA TYR A 436 7.30 -3.74 15.35
C TYR A 436 6.54 -2.67 16.10
N PHE A 437 7.25 -1.62 16.50
CA PHE A 437 6.72 -0.51 17.26
C PHE A 437 6.71 0.77 16.41
N LEU A 438 5.51 1.25 16.08
CA LEU A 438 5.29 2.37 15.15
C LEU A 438 4.68 3.55 15.90
N SER A 439 5.26 4.74 15.75
CA SER A 439 4.78 5.97 16.39
C SER A 439 5.21 7.21 15.63
N ASP A 440 4.46 8.30 15.75
CA ASP A 440 4.84 9.59 15.19
C ASP A 440 5.53 10.53 16.18
N GLY A 441 5.83 10.07 17.41
CA GLY A 441 6.49 10.94 18.38
C GLY A 441 6.84 10.33 19.74
N GLU A 442 6.94 11.23 20.71
CA GLU A 442 7.26 10.94 22.10
C GLU A 442 6.00 10.62 22.91
N PRO A 443 6.09 9.75 23.93
CA PRO A 443 5.03 9.58 24.91
C PRO A 443 4.67 10.91 25.58
N ASN A 444 3.39 11.11 25.93
CA ASN A 444 3.02 12.30 26.72
C ASN A 444 3.51 12.23 28.16
N TYR A 445 3.60 11.01 28.69
CA TYR A 445 3.99 10.72 30.07
C TYR A 445 4.95 9.53 30.08
N ASP A 446 5.85 9.49 31.05
CA ASP A 446 6.70 8.33 31.35
C ASP A 446 5.87 7.14 31.89
N ARG A 447 6.52 5.99 32.11
CA ARG A 447 5.88 4.77 32.63
C ARG A 447 5.26 4.95 34.04
N ASN A 448 5.77 5.89 34.81
CA ASN A 448 5.32 6.22 36.17
C ASN A 448 4.27 7.35 36.20
N ARG A 449 3.76 7.77 35.03
CA ARG A 449 2.83 8.90 34.84
C ARG A 449 3.43 10.27 35.14
N GLY A 450 4.75 10.37 35.25
CA GLY A 450 5.48 11.63 35.19
C GLY A 450 5.41 12.23 33.79
N ARG A 451 5.61 13.53 33.66
CA ARG A 451 5.69 14.17 32.33
C ARG A 451 6.95 13.65 31.63
N TRP A 452 6.85 13.32 30.34
CA TRP A 452 8.00 12.91 29.55
C TRP A 452 9.12 13.97 29.56
N THR A 453 10.35 13.56 29.86
CA THR A 453 11.54 14.43 29.86
C THR A 453 12.68 13.83 29.04
N VAL A 454 13.75 14.62 28.85
CA VAL A 454 14.94 14.19 28.10
C VAL A 454 15.62 12.98 28.77
N GLU A 455 15.58 12.89 30.11
CA GLU A 455 16.11 11.74 30.85
C GLU A 455 15.42 10.42 30.48
N ASP A 456 14.14 10.47 30.10
CA ASP A 456 13.37 9.29 29.70
C ASP A 456 13.84 8.66 28.39
N HIS A 457 14.53 9.44 27.54
CA HIS A 457 15.07 8.94 26.27
C HIS A 457 16.13 7.87 26.47
N GLU A 458 16.80 7.86 27.63
CA GLU A 458 17.77 6.83 28.01
C GLU A 458 17.20 5.86 29.04
N SER A 459 16.46 6.37 30.03
CA SER A 459 16.01 5.55 31.16
C SER A 459 14.98 4.48 30.75
N GLN A 460 14.03 4.80 29.87
CA GLN A 460 12.99 3.86 29.46
C GLN A 460 13.52 2.78 28.50
N PRO A 461 14.33 3.11 27.47
CA PRO A 461 15.00 2.08 26.69
C PRO A 461 15.91 1.16 27.52
N ALA A 462 16.61 1.69 28.54
CA ALA A 462 17.43 0.87 29.43
C ALA A 462 16.59 -0.10 30.27
N TYR A 463 15.42 0.34 30.77
CA TYR A 463 14.48 -0.51 31.48
C TYR A 463 14.04 -1.70 30.62
N TYR A 464 13.57 -1.46 29.39
CA TYR A 464 13.12 -2.53 28.50
C TYR A 464 14.27 -3.44 28.04
N ALA A 465 15.47 -2.90 27.84
CA ALA A 465 16.65 -3.71 27.56
C ALA A 465 17.00 -4.67 28.70
N GLN A 466 16.83 -4.24 29.95
CA GLN A 466 17.02 -5.11 31.13
C GLN A 466 15.93 -6.18 31.24
N LEU A 467 14.69 -5.88 30.88
CA LEU A 467 13.65 -6.91 30.77
C LEU A 467 14.01 -7.92 29.68
N ASN A 468 14.50 -7.43 28.54
CA ASN A 468 14.88 -8.28 27.41
C ASN A 468 15.97 -9.28 27.77
N SER A 469 17.00 -8.86 28.50
CA SER A 469 18.14 -9.70 28.86
C SER A 469 17.80 -10.84 29.83
N ARG A 470 16.59 -10.82 30.42
CA ARG A 470 16.08 -11.88 31.29
C ARG A 470 15.20 -12.90 30.55
N ARG A 471 14.90 -12.65 29.27
CA ARG A 471 14.09 -13.55 28.45
C ARG A 471 14.95 -14.71 27.94
N GLU A 472 14.33 -15.88 27.79
CA GLU A 472 14.98 -17.00 27.09
C GLU A 472 15.16 -16.71 25.60
N ILE A 473 14.15 -16.08 25.00
CA ILE A 473 14.16 -15.60 23.62
C ILE A 473 14.17 -14.07 23.67
N ASN A 474 15.29 -13.49 23.24
CA ASN A 474 15.42 -12.04 23.12
C ASN A 474 14.38 -11.49 22.13
N LEU A 475 13.62 -10.50 22.56
CA LEU A 475 12.71 -9.74 21.73
C LEU A 475 13.49 -8.74 20.89
N LYS A 476 13.44 -8.87 19.56
CA LYS A 476 13.97 -7.89 18.62
C LYS A 476 12.95 -6.77 18.42
N VAL A 477 13.21 -5.57 18.92
CA VAL A 477 12.29 -4.43 18.77
C VAL A 477 12.69 -3.54 17.59
N ASN A 478 11.97 -3.66 16.50
CA ASN A 478 12.10 -2.75 15.36
C ASN A 478 11.20 -1.54 15.58
N THR A 479 11.77 -0.34 15.49
CA THR A 479 11.04 0.91 15.75
C THR A 479 10.92 1.73 14.48
N ILE A 480 9.72 2.25 14.19
CA ILE A 480 9.42 3.04 13.00
C ILE A 480 8.82 4.37 13.44
N ALA A 481 9.57 5.44 13.31
CA ALA A 481 9.15 6.80 13.62
C ALA A 481 8.58 7.47 12.37
N LEU A 482 7.32 7.92 12.44
CA LEU A 482 6.60 8.54 11.32
C LEU A 482 6.65 10.06 11.44
N GLY A 483 7.32 10.70 10.49
CA GLY A 483 7.40 12.16 10.38
C GLY A 483 8.44 12.82 11.27
N LEU A 484 8.52 12.41 12.55
CA LEU A 484 9.44 13.00 13.52
C LEU A 484 10.60 12.05 13.86
N GLN A 485 11.80 12.62 14.03
CA GLN A 485 12.92 11.88 14.59
C GLN A 485 12.61 11.52 16.04
N SER A 486 12.89 10.28 16.44
CA SER A 486 12.63 9.80 17.80
C SER A 486 13.85 9.10 18.35
N THR A 487 14.62 9.82 19.17
CA THR A 487 15.88 9.33 19.75
C THR A 487 15.63 8.22 20.77
N TRP A 488 14.52 8.25 21.51
CA TRP A 488 14.16 7.18 22.44
C TRP A 488 13.79 5.88 21.72
N MET A 489 13.06 5.97 20.59
CA MET A 489 12.75 4.80 19.76
C MET A 489 14.01 4.21 19.12
N GLN A 490 14.93 5.07 18.70
CA GLN A 490 16.25 4.66 18.19
C GLN A 490 17.08 3.95 19.26
N ALA A 491 17.07 4.47 20.50
CA ALA A 491 17.75 3.85 21.63
C ALA A 491 17.10 2.50 21.99
N LEU A 492 15.77 2.40 21.97
CA LEU A 492 15.04 1.16 22.26
C LEU A 492 15.39 0.04 21.27
N SER A 493 15.34 0.31 19.96
CA SER A 493 15.69 -0.69 18.96
C SER A 493 17.17 -1.07 19.02
N GLY A 494 18.07 -0.09 19.15
CA GLY A 494 19.50 -0.34 19.29
C GLY A 494 19.84 -1.24 20.49
N ARG A 495 19.18 -1.03 21.63
CA ARG A 495 19.41 -1.83 22.86
C ARG A 495 18.76 -3.23 22.82
N THR A 496 17.88 -3.48 21.87
CA THR A 496 17.15 -4.76 21.72
C THR A 496 17.50 -5.47 20.43
N THR A 497 18.64 -5.14 19.81
CA THR A 497 19.13 -5.72 18.54
C THR A 497 18.20 -5.53 17.35
N GLY A 498 17.25 -4.59 17.46
CA GLY A 498 16.31 -4.22 16.42
C GLY A 498 16.81 -3.12 15.51
N ASP A 499 16.01 -2.83 14.48
CA ASP A 499 16.30 -1.80 13.49
C ASP A 499 15.47 -0.53 13.78
N TYR A 500 16.09 0.66 13.71
CA TYR A 500 15.41 1.94 13.73
C TYR A 500 15.15 2.43 12.30
N LEU A 501 13.91 2.81 12.03
CA LEU A 501 13.50 3.50 10.83
C LEU A 501 12.93 4.86 11.18
N GLN A 502 13.51 5.92 10.66
CA GLN A 502 12.84 7.21 10.60
C GLN A 502 12.23 7.34 9.22
N ILE A 503 10.95 7.69 9.13
CA ILE A 503 10.29 7.98 7.85
C ILE A 503 9.98 9.46 7.85
N ASP A 504 10.92 10.25 7.34
CA ASP A 504 10.81 11.69 7.19
C ASP A 504 11.32 12.13 5.82
N LYS A 505 11.22 13.44 5.54
CA LYS A 505 11.77 14.05 4.31
C LYS A 505 13.24 13.67 4.06
N LYS A 506 14.08 13.48 5.09
CA LYS A 506 15.54 13.24 4.96
C LYS A 506 15.92 11.78 4.75
N TYR A 507 15.23 10.84 5.36
CA TYR A 507 15.43 9.41 5.15
C TYR A 507 15.18 9.01 3.69
N ILE A 508 14.26 9.70 3.03
CA ILE A 508 14.07 9.65 1.58
C ILE A 508 15.33 10.10 0.83
N MET A 509 16.05 11.10 1.35
CA MET A 509 17.26 11.64 0.72
C MET A 509 18.49 10.74 0.87
N THR A 510 18.62 9.98 1.98
CA THR A 510 19.84 9.20 2.30
C THR A 510 19.78 7.72 1.92
N ALA A 511 18.60 7.13 1.72
CA ALA A 511 18.46 5.81 1.10
C ALA A 511 18.86 5.77 -0.40
N SER A 512 19.42 6.89 -0.90
CA SER A 512 19.70 7.23 -2.29
C SER A 512 21.18 7.17 -2.69
N ASN A 513 22.08 6.63 -1.85
CA ASN A 513 23.48 6.39 -2.25
C ASN A 513 23.82 4.89 -2.19
N PRO A 514 24.14 4.21 -3.31
CA PRO A 514 24.98 3.03 -3.25
C PRO A 514 26.39 3.35 -2.74
#